data_AF-A0A355H8M0-F1
#
_entry.id   AF-A0A355H8M0-F1
#
_cell.length_a   1.000
_cell.length_b   1.000
_cell.length_c   1.000
_cell.angle_alpha   90.00
_cell.angle_beta   90.00
_cell.angle_gamma   90.00
#
_symmetry.space_group_name_H-M   'P 1'
#
loop_
_entity.id
_entity.type
_entity.pdbx_description
1 polymer ?
#
loop_
_entity_poly.entity_id
_entity_poly.type
_entity_poly.pdbx_seq_one_letter_code
_entity_poly.pdbx_strand_id
1 'polypeptide(L)'
;KMVNWHLLEDVLGWTVVLGGSIVMHFGDYPWLDPLMALGVTLFILWNVIKSLGRVIKIFLQSNPEGVDLSAIERELRTLQNVEDIHDVHAWSLDGNYHVLSLHVVISQIPDPETLVLLKTQIREQTKKMGIDHATIEIELPSEACVLENC
;
A
#
# COMPACT_ATOMS: atom_id res chain seq x y z
N LYS A 1 -8.62 -8.43 9.32
CA LYS A 1 -8.03 -7.80 10.54
C LYS A 1 -8.56 -6.39 10.80
N MET A 2 -8.73 -5.54 9.78
CA MET A 2 -9.27 -4.17 9.90
C MET A 2 -10.70 -4.12 10.51
N VAL A 3 -11.57 -5.06 10.15
CA VAL A 3 -12.95 -5.16 10.69
C VAL A 3 -12.98 -5.33 12.22
N ASN A 4 -12.07 -6.12 12.80
CA ASN A 4 -12.05 -6.33 14.26
C ASN A 4 -11.68 -5.06 15.05
N TRP A 5 -10.79 -4.22 14.52
CA TRP A 5 -10.40 -2.97 15.20
C TRP A 5 -11.52 -1.94 15.16
N HIS A 6 -12.21 -1.82 14.03
CA HIS A 6 -13.38 -0.97 13.92
C HIS A 6 -14.48 -1.40 14.90
N LEU A 7 -14.77 -2.69 14.99
CA LEU A 7 -15.77 -3.20 15.94
C LEU A 7 -15.36 -2.96 17.40
N LEU A 8 -14.06 -3.00 17.70
CA LEU A 8 -13.56 -2.68 19.04
C LEU A 8 -13.75 -1.19 19.39
N GLU A 9 -13.50 -0.29 18.43
CA GLU A 9 -13.77 1.14 18.56
C GLU A 9 -15.26 1.41 18.80
N ASP A 10 -16.14 0.71 18.09
CA ASP A 10 -17.59 0.83 18.26
C ASP A 10 -18.04 0.36 19.65
N VAL A 11 -17.53 -0.77 20.13
CA VAL A 11 -17.83 -1.31 21.47
C VAL A 11 -17.35 -0.36 22.57
N LEU A 12 -16.17 0.26 22.42
CA LEU A 12 -15.67 1.27 23.36
C LEU A 12 -16.58 2.50 23.38
N GLY A 13 -17.01 2.99 22.21
CA GLY A 13 -17.96 4.10 22.10
C GLY A 13 -19.27 3.79 22.82
N TRP A 14 -19.83 2.61 22.62
CA TRP A 14 -21.08 2.18 23.27
C TRP A 14 -20.93 2.04 24.78
N THR A 15 -19.78 1.57 25.25
CA THR A 15 -19.49 1.43 26.68
C THR A 15 -19.45 2.79 27.38
N VAL A 16 -18.86 3.81 26.74
CA VAL A 16 -18.83 5.19 27.26
C VAL A 16 -20.25 5.77 27.35
N VAL A 17 -21.05 5.62 26.30
CA VAL A 17 -22.43 6.12 26.27
C VAL A 17 -23.31 5.41 27.31
N LEU A 18 -23.20 4.09 27.42
CA LEU A 18 -23.95 3.31 28.40
C LEU A 18 -23.55 3.66 29.84
N GLY A 19 -22.25 3.76 30.11
CA GLY A 19 -21.75 4.17 31.42
C GLY A 19 -22.22 5.58 31.81
N GLY A 20 -22.16 6.51 30.86
CA GLY A 20 -22.71 7.85 31.01
C GLY A 20 -24.20 7.87 31.35
N SER A 21 -25.00 7.10 30.62
CA SER A 21 -26.44 6.96 30.84
C SER A 21 -26.76 6.41 32.24
N ILE A 22 -26.00 5.41 32.70
CA ILE A 22 -26.16 4.85 34.06
C ILE A 22 -25.83 5.92 35.12
N VAL A 23 -24.75 6.68 34.96
CA VAL A 23 -24.39 7.74 35.92
C VAL A 23 -25.46 8.83 35.99
N MET A 24 -26.02 9.24 34.84
CA MET A 24 -27.11 10.22 34.78
C MET A 24 -28.43 9.70 35.36
N HIS A 25 -28.62 8.37 35.44
CA HIS A 25 -29.79 7.80 36.12
C HIS A 25 -29.76 8.02 37.64
N PHE A 26 -28.56 8.05 38.24
CA PHE A 26 -28.38 8.22 39.69
C PHE A 26 -28.08 9.66 40.12
N GLY A 27 -27.76 10.58 39.20
CA GLY A 27 -27.43 11.96 39.51
C GLY A 27 -27.80 12.95 38.41
N ASP A 28 -28.24 14.15 38.80
CA ASP A 28 -28.76 15.17 37.90
C ASP A 28 -27.63 16.02 37.30
N TYR A 29 -26.93 15.45 36.32
CA TYR A 29 -25.79 16.06 35.63
C TYR A 29 -26.09 16.30 34.14
N PRO A 30 -26.93 17.30 33.79
CA PRO A 30 -27.37 17.53 32.40
C PRO A 30 -26.25 17.98 31.45
N TRP A 31 -25.10 18.43 31.98
CA TRP A 31 -23.92 18.78 31.17
C TRP A 31 -23.10 17.56 30.72
N LEU A 32 -23.34 16.39 31.30
CA LEU A 32 -22.57 15.18 31.00
C LEU A 32 -22.89 14.66 29.59
N ASP A 33 -24.16 14.70 29.19
CA ASP A 33 -24.62 14.27 27.86
C ASP A 33 -23.93 15.04 26.70
N PRO A 34 -23.96 16.38 26.64
CA PRO A 34 -23.27 17.12 25.59
C PRO A 34 -21.74 16.95 25.64
N LEU A 35 -21.15 16.78 26.83
CA LEU A 35 -19.71 16.53 26.95
C LEU A 35 -19.31 15.17 26.35
N MET A 36 -20.08 14.12 26.64
CA MET A 36 -19.85 12.78 26.09
C MET A 36 -20.06 12.77 24.57
N ALA A 37 -21.14 13.41 24.08
CA ALA A 37 -21.39 13.54 22.66
C ALA A 37 -20.23 14.22 21.93
N LEU A 38 -19.67 15.28 22.50
CA LEU A 38 -18.52 15.98 21.94
C LEU A 38 -17.25 15.11 21.96
N GLY A 39 -17.01 14.40 23.07
CA GLY A 39 -15.88 13.47 23.20
C GLY A 39 -15.91 12.33 22.18
N VAL A 40 -17.06 11.66 22.03
CA VAL A 40 -17.26 10.61 21.03
C VAL A 40 -17.12 11.17 19.61
N THR A 41 -17.70 12.34 19.34
CA THR A 41 -17.59 13.00 18.03
C THR A 41 -16.15 13.29 17.65
N LEU A 42 -15.36 13.87 18.57
CA LEU A 42 -13.93 14.15 18.33
C LEU A 42 -13.13 12.87 18.10
N PHE A 43 -13.41 11.82 18.86
CA PHE A 43 -12.76 10.52 18.70
C PHE A 43 -13.04 9.92 17.31
N ILE A 44 -14.31 9.89 16.89
CA ILE A 44 -14.70 9.40 15.56
C ILE A 44 -14.04 10.25 14.47
N LEU A 45 -14.11 11.58 14.60
CA LEU A 45 -13.54 12.51 13.63
C LEU A 45 -12.04 12.27 13.43
N TRP A 46 -11.30 12.08 14.51
CA TRP A 46 -9.87 11.76 14.47
C TRP A 46 -9.58 10.47 13.68
N ASN A 47 -10.34 9.41 13.93
CA ASN A 47 -10.16 8.12 13.26
C ASN A 47 -10.51 8.20 11.76
N VAL A 48 -11.53 8.98 11.40
CA VAL A 48 -11.89 9.24 10.01
C VAL A 48 -10.78 9.99 9.28
N ILE A 49 -10.26 11.09 9.86
CA ILE A 49 -9.19 11.87 9.23
C ILE A 49 -7.95 11.00 9.01
N LYS A 50 -7.55 10.20 10.00
CA LYS A 50 -6.42 9.26 9.89
C LYS A 50 -6.65 8.22 8.79
N SER A 51 -7.86 7.68 8.68
CA SER A 51 -8.19 6.67 7.68
C SER A 51 -8.30 7.26 6.27
N LEU A 52 -8.85 8.47 6.15
CA LEU A 52 -8.93 9.20 4.89
C LEU A 52 -7.54 9.42 4.28
N GLY A 53 -6.53 9.76 5.10
CA GLY A 53 -5.15 9.88 4.63
C GLY A 53 -4.62 8.61 3.96
N ARG A 54 -4.94 7.42 4.50
CA ARG A 54 -4.56 6.13 3.87
C ARG A 54 -5.27 5.92 2.54
N VAL A 55 -6.56 6.22 2.48
CA VAL A 55 -7.35 6.09 1.25
C VAL A 55 -6.82 7.03 0.18
N ILE A 56 -6.53 8.29 0.52
CA ILE A 56 -5.95 9.26 -0.40
C ILE A 56 -4.61 8.76 -0.96
N LYS A 57 -3.73 8.17 -0.15
CA LYS A 57 -2.47 7.58 -0.65
C LYS A 57 -2.70 6.49 -1.70
N ILE A 58 -3.70 5.64 -1.51
CA ILE A 58 -4.07 4.60 -2.47
C ILE A 58 -4.55 5.23 -3.78
N PHE A 59 -5.44 6.23 -3.70
CA PHE A 59 -5.93 6.94 -4.89
C PHE A 59 -4.84 7.72 -5.64
N LEU A 60 -3.88 8.28 -4.90
CA LEU A 60 -2.71 8.94 -5.47
C LEU A 60 -1.66 7.97 -6.02
N GLN A 61 -1.92 6.65 -5.99
CA GLN A 61 -1.00 5.62 -6.46
C GLN A 61 0.38 5.72 -5.81
N SER A 62 0.41 6.10 -4.53
CA SER A 62 1.66 6.15 -3.75
C SER A 62 2.32 4.77 -3.69
N ASN A 63 3.65 4.78 -3.57
CA ASN A 63 4.43 3.56 -3.34
C ASN A 63 3.84 2.77 -2.13
N PRO A 64 3.58 1.45 -2.26
CA PRO A 64 3.05 0.64 -1.18
C PRO A 64 3.91 0.68 0.08
N GLU A 65 3.25 0.81 1.23
CA GLU A 65 3.92 0.82 2.53
C GLU A 65 4.59 -0.54 2.78
N GLY A 66 5.92 -0.55 2.93
CA GLY A 66 6.70 -1.77 3.18
C GLY A 66 7.40 -2.37 1.96
N VAL A 67 7.21 -1.80 0.77
CA VAL A 67 7.98 -2.19 -0.44
C VAL A 67 9.16 -1.24 -0.63
N ASP A 68 10.36 -1.82 -0.64
CA ASP A 68 11.62 -1.12 -0.94
C ASP A 68 11.97 -1.31 -2.43
N LEU A 69 11.69 -0.28 -3.23
CA LEU A 69 11.95 -0.29 -4.67
C LEU A 69 13.44 -0.44 -4.98
N SER A 70 14.32 0.18 -4.18
CA SER A 70 15.77 0.07 -4.36
C SER A 70 16.26 -1.34 -4.05
N ALA A 71 15.63 -2.03 -3.10
CA ALA A 71 15.91 -3.44 -2.87
C ALA A 71 15.45 -4.32 -4.04
N ILE A 72 14.27 -4.07 -4.62
CA ILE A 72 13.77 -4.81 -5.80
C ILE A 72 14.75 -4.64 -6.95
N GLU A 73 15.12 -3.40 -7.27
CA GLU A 73 16.03 -3.08 -8.35
C GLU A 73 17.38 -3.78 -8.18
N ARG A 74 17.97 -3.71 -6.98
CA ARG A 74 19.23 -4.38 -6.67
C ARG A 74 19.15 -5.90 -6.80
N GLU A 75 18.06 -6.52 -6.35
CA GLU A 75 17.88 -7.97 -6.43
C GLU A 75 17.71 -8.42 -7.89
N LEU A 76 16.88 -7.71 -8.65
CA LEU A 76 16.62 -8.04 -10.05
C LEU A 76 17.86 -7.82 -10.93
N ARG A 77 18.72 -6.84 -10.62
CA ARG A 77 20.03 -6.64 -11.29
C ARG A 77 21.01 -7.82 -11.10
N THR A 78 20.76 -8.73 -10.16
CA THR A 78 21.58 -9.95 -10.00
C THR A 78 21.22 -11.06 -10.98
N LEU A 79 20.10 -10.93 -11.69
CA LEU A 79 19.64 -11.92 -12.66
C LEU A 79 20.54 -11.93 -13.89
N GLN A 80 20.75 -13.12 -14.45
CA GLN A 80 21.49 -13.28 -15.69
C GLN A 80 20.75 -12.61 -16.86
N ASN A 81 21.50 -11.95 -17.74
CA ASN A 81 21.00 -11.19 -18.91
C ASN A 81 20.30 -9.86 -18.59
N VAL A 82 20.24 -9.44 -17.32
CA VAL A 82 19.82 -8.08 -16.95
C VAL A 82 21.06 -7.18 -16.91
N GLU A 83 21.07 -6.14 -17.73
CA GLU A 83 22.13 -5.13 -17.76
C GLU A 83 21.79 -3.95 -16.84
N ASP A 84 20.55 -3.47 -16.92
CA ASP A 84 20.06 -2.37 -16.10
C ASP A 84 18.55 -2.48 -15.86
N ILE A 85 18.08 -1.75 -14.85
CA ILE A 85 16.66 -1.64 -14.50
C ILE A 85 16.36 -0.19 -14.18
N HIS A 86 15.32 0.35 -14.80
CA HIS A 86 14.88 1.71 -14.59
C HIS A 86 13.35 1.81 -14.68
N ASP A 87 12.82 3.03 -14.56
CA ASP A 87 11.38 3.33 -14.52
C ASP A 87 10.59 2.45 -13.53
N VAL A 88 11.16 2.22 -12.34
CA VAL A 88 10.57 1.33 -11.35
C VAL A 88 9.45 2.05 -10.60
N HIS A 89 8.22 1.71 -10.96
CA HIS A 89 7.02 2.30 -10.40
C HIS A 89 6.17 1.25 -9.70
N ALA A 90 5.88 1.43 -8.42
CA ALA A 90 4.94 0.57 -7.71
C ALA A 90 3.81 1.39 -7.07
N TRP A 91 2.63 0.79 -7.02
CA TRP A 91 1.46 1.34 -6.36
C TRP A 91 0.62 0.23 -5.74
N SER A 92 -0.30 0.60 -4.86
CA SER A 92 -1.27 -0.35 -4.32
C SER A 92 -2.68 -0.07 -4.85
N LEU A 93 -3.42 -1.13 -5.15
CA LEU A 93 -4.81 -1.04 -5.61
C LEU A 93 -5.78 -0.79 -4.44
N ASP A 94 -5.57 -1.50 -3.32
CA ASP A 94 -6.49 -1.50 -2.16
C ASP A 94 -5.78 -1.53 -0.79
N GLY A 95 -4.45 -1.33 -0.79
CA GLY A 95 -3.59 -1.43 0.39
C GLY A 95 -3.05 -2.84 0.67
N ASN A 96 -3.53 -3.88 -0.01
CA ASN A 96 -3.03 -5.25 0.14
C ASN A 96 -2.54 -5.85 -1.19
N TYR A 97 -3.15 -5.45 -2.31
CA TYR A 97 -2.74 -5.83 -3.65
C TYR A 97 -1.77 -4.79 -4.20
N HIS A 98 -0.55 -5.22 -4.50
CA HIS A 98 0.54 -4.35 -4.94
C HIS A 98 0.91 -4.64 -6.39
N VAL A 99 1.04 -3.57 -7.18
CA VAL A 99 1.34 -3.63 -8.61
C VAL A 99 2.67 -2.92 -8.87
N LEU A 100 3.47 -3.48 -9.77
CA LEU A 100 4.76 -2.97 -10.19
C LEU A 100 4.80 -2.84 -11.72
N SER A 101 5.34 -1.73 -12.20
CA SER A 101 5.79 -1.52 -13.58
C SER A 101 7.27 -1.23 -13.55
N LEU A 102 8.04 -1.84 -14.45
CA LEU A 102 9.48 -1.64 -14.54
C LEU A 102 10.00 -1.94 -15.95
N HIS A 103 11.11 -1.30 -16.28
CA HIS A 103 11.84 -1.51 -17.53
C HIS A 103 13.11 -2.29 -17.24
N VAL A 104 13.35 -3.34 -18.03
CA VAL A 104 14.53 -4.22 -17.90
C VAL A 104 15.33 -4.13 -19.18
N VAL A 105 16.54 -3.59 -19.05
CA VAL A 105 17.51 -3.54 -20.15
C VAL A 105 18.23 -4.88 -20.21
N ILE A 106 18.19 -5.54 -21.37
CA ILE A 106 18.83 -6.83 -21.61
C ILE A 106 20.02 -6.68 -22.57
N SER A 107 21.16 -7.25 -22.24
CA SER A 107 22.42 -7.03 -22.98
C SER A 107 22.44 -7.64 -24.39
N GLN A 108 21.63 -8.67 -24.62
CA GLN A 108 21.51 -9.37 -25.90
C GLN A 108 20.09 -9.88 -26.03
N ILE A 109 19.56 -9.92 -27.26
CA ILE A 109 18.24 -10.50 -27.54
C ILE A 109 18.36 -12.02 -27.34
N PRO A 110 17.78 -12.59 -26.27
CA PRO A 110 17.83 -14.03 -26.05
C PRO A 110 16.84 -14.74 -26.97
N ASP A 111 16.92 -16.07 -27.02
CA ASP A 111 15.87 -16.86 -27.63
C ASP A 111 14.53 -16.69 -26.85
N PRO A 112 13.38 -16.98 -27.49
CA PRO A 112 12.08 -16.80 -26.85
C PRO A 112 11.89 -17.57 -25.54
N GLU A 113 12.49 -18.75 -25.37
CA GLU A 113 12.34 -19.56 -24.16
C GLU A 113 13.08 -18.91 -22.98
N THR A 114 14.32 -18.46 -23.23
CA THR A 114 15.12 -17.73 -22.24
C THR A 114 14.43 -16.42 -21.82
N LEU A 115 13.79 -15.70 -22.76
CA LEU A 115 13.03 -14.50 -22.44
C LEU A 115 11.83 -14.78 -21.53
N VAL A 116 11.10 -15.87 -21.78
CA VAL A 116 9.98 -16.31 -20.93
C VAL A 116 10.46 -16.71 -19.54
N LEU A 117 11.60 -17.40 -19.45
CA LEU A 117 12.21 -17.78 -18.18
C LEU A 117 12.59 -16.54 -17.35
N LEU A 118 13.24 -15.55 -17.98
CA LEU A 118 13.62 -14.30 -17.31
C LEU A 118 12.40 -13.58 -16.73
N LYS A 119 11.34 -13.39 -17.53
CA LYS A 119 10.09 -12.76 -17.05
C LYS A 119 9.45 -13.54 -15.90
N THR A 120 9.58 -14.87 -15.91
CA THR A 120 9.05 -15.72 -14.83
C THR A 120 9.88 -15.57 -13.56
N GLN A 121 11.22 -15.53 -13.68
CA GLN A 121 12.12 -15.30 -12.55
C GLN A 121 11.90 -13.94 -11.89
N ILE A 122 11.77 -12.88 -12.70
CA ILE A 122 11.46 -11.53 -12.20
C ILE A 122 10.17 -11.55 -11.40
N ARG A 123 9.08 -12.11 -11.97
CA ARG A 123 7.77 -12.19 -11.28
C ARG A 123 7.84 -12.95 -9.96
N GLU A 124 8.56 -14.07 -9.92
CA GLU A 124 8.71 -14.86 -8.70
C GLU A 124 9.56 -14.14 -7.64
N GLN A 125 10.59 -13.39 -8.03
CA GLN A 125 11.37 -12.57 -7.10
C GLN A 125 10.56 -11.40 -6.57
N THR A 126 9.90 -10.62 -7.43
CA THR A 126 9.08 -9.49 -7.00
C THR A 126 7.94 -9.94 -6.09
N LYS A 127 7.36 -11.12 -6.35
CA LYS A 127 6.32 -11.71 -5.49
C LYS A 127 6.79 -12.02 -4.08
N LYS A 128 8.03 -12.49 -3.91
CA LYS A 128 8.64 -12.69 -2.59
C LYS A 128 8.86 -11.37 -1.84
N MET A 129 8.94 -10.27 -2.56
CA MET A 129 9.13 -8.92 -2.03
C MET A 129 7.80 -8.18 -1.82
N GLY A 130 6.66 -8.86 -1.96
CA GLY A 130 5.34 -8.31 -1.69
C GLY A 130 4.63 -7.70 -2.90
N ILE A 131 5.07 -7.98 -4.13
CA ILE A 131 4.38 -7.52 -5.34
C ILE A 131 3.46 -8.62 -5.89
N ASP A 132 2.18 -8.34 -6.05
CA ASP A 132 1.21 -9.32 -6.56
C ASP A 132 1.16 -9.37 -8.08
N HIS A 133 1.39 -8.23 -8.74
CA HIS A 133 1.37 -8.10 -10.19
C HIS A 133 2.54 -7.27 -10.70
N ALA A 134 3.23 -7.76 -11.73
CA ALA A 134 4.34 -7.04 -12.36
C ALA A 134 4.17 -6.99 -13.89
N THR A 135 4.16 -5.78 -14.42
CA THR A 135 4.33 -5.48 -15.84
C THR A 135 5.80 -5.22 -16.09
N ILE A 136 6.36 -5.90 -17.08
CA ILE A 136 7.80 -5.88 -17.38
C ILE A 136 7.95 -5.47 -18.83
N GLU A 137 8.53 -4.30 -19.06
CA GLU A 137 8.99 -3.85 -20.37
C GLU A 137 10.43 -4.33 -20.58
N ILE A 138 10.74 -4.81 -21.78
CA ILE A 138 12.07 -5.33 -22.13
C ILE A 138 12.65 -4.36 -23.14
N GLU A 139 13.82 -3.81 -22.82
CA GLU A 139 14.52 -2.84 -23.65
C GLU A 139 15.92 -3.34 -24.01
N LEU A 140 16.46 -2.80 -25.10
CA LEU A 140 17.85 -2.99 -25.50
C LEU A 140 18.71 -1.77 -25.11
N PRO A 141 20.02 -1.94 -24.86
CA PRO A 141 20.91 -0.82 -24.51
C PRO A 141 20.97 0.29 -25.56
N SER A 142 20.60 -0.03 -26.81
CA SER A 142 20.55 0.91 -27.92
C SER A 142 19.23 1.71 -28.01
N GLU A 143 18.21 1.32 -27.24
CA GLU A 143 16.93 2.02 -27.19
C GLU A 143 17.02 3.15 -26.17
N ALA A 144 16.53 4.34 -26.55
CA ALA A 144 16.42 5.46 -25.63
C ALA A 144 15.04 5.40 -24.97
N CYS A 145 15.00 5.35 -23.65
CA CYS A 145 13.75 5.48 -22.91
C CYS A 145 13.16 6.88 -23.15
N VAL A 146 11.92 6.95 -23.60
CA VAL A 146 11.25 8.21 -23.99
C VAL A 146 10.64 8.93 -22.77
N LEU A 147 10.66 8.32 -21.59
CA LEU A 147 10.16 8.90 -20.35
C LEU A 147 11.16 9.92 -19.80
N GLU A 148 10.67 11.11 -19.42
CA GLU A 148 11.49 12.18 -18.87
C GLU A 148 12.18 11.74 -17.56
N ASN A 149 13.52 11.82 -17.53
CA ASN A 149 14.40 11.47 -16.39
C ASN A 149 14.61 9.97 -16.10
N CYS A 150 14.77 9.13 -17.12
CA CYS A 150 15.53 7.89 -17.00
C CYS A 150 17.05 8.14 -17.05
#